data_AF-L1K3G6-F1
#
_entry.id   AF-L1K3G6-F1
#
_cell.length_a   1.000
_cell.length_b   1.000
_cell.length_c   1.000
_cell.angle_alpha   90.00
_cell.angle_beta   90.00
_cell.angle_gamma   90.00
#
_symmetry.space_group_name_H-M   'P 1'
#
loop_
_entity.id
_entity.type
_entity.pdbx_description
1 polymer ?
#
loop_
_entity_poly.entity_id
_entity_poly.type
_entity_poly.pdbx_seq_one_letter_code
_entity_poly.pdbx_strand_id
1 'polypeptide(L)'
;MKEQLGSRLLLLLLLLLGLAASSTSPLGNLNRDYVLRGGSANLDANESNNTVTQGLRVNLRNGKDARKQYELQESELTDIQNFNSADENEVLKARLALAQAEILRLKNKIHKLTYMDRLYFASGVLIDVPEEFLNGWTNYYSQPYSHGTMFTDLLGDELGTFILVGARFQNSSKLALAAMGRRSIVLDTDNDGSVVFENGVYWYLTEFSFGFSDSDFVELMDCDVAEPESPKRLSWFIDLGWGGYRAGSHLDLYSKTKWEKVLYYA
;
A
#
# COMPACT_ATOMS: atom_id res chain seq x y z
N MET A 1 -16.64 -12.09 33.08
CA MET A 1 -17.05 -10.85 32.36
C MET A 1 -16.18 -10.51 31.14
N LYS A 2 -14.87 -10.83 31.11
CA LYS A 2 -14.00 -10.50 29.95
C LYS A 2 -14.21 -11.37 28.71
N GLU A 3 -14.72 -12.60 28.83
CA GLU A 3 -14.95 -13.50 27.68
C GLU A 3 -16.20 -13.17 26.85
N GLN A 4 -17.24 -12.56 27.44
CA GLN A 4 -18.45 -12.19 26.68
C GLN A 4 -18.25 -10.98 25.76
N LEU A 5 -17.24 -10.13 26.01
CA LEU A 5 -16.93 -8.99 25.15
C LEU A 5 -16.27 -9.42 23.83
N GLY A 6 -15.43 -10.45 23.85
CA GLY A 6 -14.72 -10.94 22.66
C GLY A 6 -15.64 -11.57 21.62
N SER A 7 -16.65 -12.33 22.08
CA SER A 7 -17.58 -13.01 21.18
C SER A 7 -18.54 -12.04 20.49
N ARG A 8 -18.97 -10.96 21.17
CA ARG A 8 -19.81 -9.91 20.57
C ARG A 8 -19.07 -9.04 19.57
N LEU A 9 -17.77 -8.79 19.78
CA LEU A 9 -16.95 -8.04 18.82
C LEU A 9 -16.72 -8.84 17.53
N LEU A 10 -16.52 -10.17 17.65
CA LEU A 10 -16.38 -11.08 16.52
C LEU A 10 -17.68 -11.18 15.70
N LEU A 11 -18.84 -11.20 16.37
CA LEU A 11 -20.14 -11.23 15.71
C LEU A 11 -20.44 -9.93 14.94
N LEU A 12 -20.04 -8.78 15.49
CA LEU A 12 -20.15 -7.49 14.80
C LEU A 12 -19.25 -7.41 13.56
N LEU A 13 -18.04 -7.96 13.64
CA LEU A 13 -17.09 -8.01 12.53
C LEU A 13 -17.62 -8.85 11.35
N LEU A 14 -18.26 -9.99 11.66
CA LEU A 14 -18.86 -10.88 10.65
C LEU A 14 -20.11 -10.26 10.00
N LEU A 15 -20.93 -9.52 10.76
CA LEU A 15 -22.09 -8.79 10.23
C LEU A 15 -21.68 -7.65 9.28
N LEU A 16 -20.59 -6.95 9.58
CA LEU A 16 -20.07 -5.87 8.73
C LEU A 16 -19.45 -6.39 7.42
N LEU A 17 -18.80 -7.57 7.45
CA LEU A 17 -18.27 -8.21 6.24
C LEU A 17 -19.38 -8.78 5.35
N GLY A 18 -20.49 -9.25 5.92
CA GLY A 18 -21.65 -9.74 5.17
C GLY A 18 -22.41 -8.65 4.42
N LEU A 19 -22.44 -7.42 4.94
CA LEU A 19 -23.12 -6.27 4.30
C LEU A 19 -22.36 -5.69 3.09
N ALA A 20 -21.06 -5.98 2.94
CA ALA A 20 -20.27 -5.52 1.80
C ALA A 20 -20.49 -6.38 0.53
N ALA A 21 -21.10 -7.55 0.63
CA ALA A 21 -21.24 -8.49 -0.48
C ALA A 21 -22.54 -8.35 -1.31
N SER A 22 -23.46 -7.45 -0.95
CA SER A 22 -24.80 -7.36 -1.59
C SER A 22 -25.05 -6.11 -2.44
N SER A 23 -24.02 -5.33 -2.79
CA SER A 23 -24.18 -4.19 -3.71
C SER A 23 -23.38 -4.36 -5.00
N THR A 24 -23.83 -5.27 -5.86
CA THR A 24 -23.61 -5.15 -7.30
C THR A 24 -24.97 -5.15 -7.99
N SER A 25 -25.46 -3.95 -8.30
CA SER A 25 -26.56 -3.75 -9.24
C SER A 25 -25.98 -3.55 -10.64
N PRO A 26 -26.60 -4.12 -11.69
CA PRO A 26 -26.08 -4.08 -13.05
C PRO A 26 -26.67 -2.90 -13.84
N LEU A 27 -25.85 -2.19 -14.62
CA LEU A 27 -26.36 -1.37 -15.74
C LEU A 27 -25.38 -1.41 -16.91
N GLY A 28 -25.90 -1.81 -18.07
CA GLY A 28 -25.22 -1.82 -19.35
C GLY A 28 -26.23 -2.04 -20.48
N ASN A 29 -26.92 -0.96 -20.85
CA ASN A 29 -27.88 -0.81 -21.95
C ASN A 29 -27.48 -1.51 -23.25
N LEU A 30 -28.41 -2.25 -23.85
CA LEU A 30 -28.46 -2.49 -25.29
C LEU A 30 -29.82 -2.05 -25.82
N ASN A 31 -29.77 -0.97 -26.59
CA ASN A 31 -30.87 -0.46 -27.40
C ASN A 31 -30.82 -1.19 -28.75
N ARG A 32 -31.88 -1.89 -29.15
CA ARG A 32 -32.13 -2.24 -30.55
C ARG A 32 -33.63 -2.44 -30.79
N ASP A 33 -34.13 -1.57 -31.66
CA ASP A 33 -35.44 -1.63 -32.29
C ASP A 33 -35.70 -2.99 -32.95
N TYR A 34 -36.91 -3.53 -32.75
CA TYR A 34 -37.63 -4.26 -33.79
C TYR A 34 -39.14 -4.08 -33.65
N VAL A 35 -39.74 -3.72 -34.78
CA VAL A 35 -41.17 -3.52 -35.03
C VAL A 35 -41.81 -4.87 -35.38
N LEU A 36 -43.04 -5.13 -34.89
CA LEU A 36 -44.26 -5.55 -35.65
C LEU A 36 -45.24 -6.44 -34.84
N ARG A 37 -46.53 -6.09 -34.98
CA ARG A 37 -47.77 -6.89 -34.85
C ARG A 37 -48.01 -7.58 -33.49
N GLY A 38 -49.17 -7.49 -32.85
CA GLY A 38 -50.54 -7.24 -33.28
C GLY A 38 -51.41 -8.18 -32.44
N GLY A 39 -52.53 -7.73 -31.86
CA GLY A 39 -53.39 -8.62 -31.08
C GLY A 39 -54.36 -7.90 -30.16
N SER A 40 -55.61 -7.89 -30.59
CA SER A 40 -56.80 -7.31 -29.95
C SER A 40 -57.37 -8.22 -28.85
N ALA A 41 -57.88 -7.64 -27.75
CA ALA A 41 -59.16 -7.93 -27.06
C ALA A 41 -59.07 -7.46 -25.58
N ASN A 42 -59.85 -6.49 -25.09
CA ASN A 42 -61.29 -6.44 -24.75
C ASN A 42 -61.59 -6.85 -23.29
N LEU A 43 -62.43 -6.05 -22.62
CA LEU A 43 -63.25 -6.34 -21.41
C LEU A 43 -62.48 -6.37 -20.06
N ASP A 44 -62.95 -5.85 -18.92
CA ASP A 44 -64.26 -5.36 -18.48
C ASP A 44 -64.12 -4.46 -17.23
N ALA A 45 -65.19 -3.73 -16.97
CA ALA A 45 -65.40 -2.75 -15.90
C ALA A 45 -65.79 -3.36 -14.53
N ASN A 46 -66.08 -2.43 -13.59
CA ASN A 46 -66.99 -2.54 -12.44
C ASN A 46 -66.42 -2.94 -11.07
N GLU A 47 -66.42 -2.00 -10.10
CA GLU A 47 -67.46 -1.78 -9.06
C GLU A 47 -67.14 -2.63 -7.81
N SER A 48 -67.30 -2.24 -6.55
CA SER A 48 -68.14 -1.24 -5.90
C SER A 48 -67.81 -1.17 -4.39
N ASN A 49 -68.13 -0.03 -3.77
CA ASN A 49 -68.82 0.19 -2.48
C ASN A 49 -68.34 -0.52 -1.19
N ASN A 50 -68.01 0.25 -0.14
CA ASN A 50 -68.93 0.79 0.89
C ASN A 50 -69.63 -0.34 1.68
N THR A 51 -69.38 -0.57 2.97
CA THR A 51 -69.98 0.08 4.16
C THR A 51 -69.40 -0.71 5.36
N VAL A 52 -69.17 -0.19 6.56
CA VAL A 52 -70.14 -0.23 7.68
C VAL A 52 -69.51 0.56 8.83
N THR A 53 -70.13 1.68 9.16
CA THR A 53 -70.09 2.30 10.49
C THR A 53 -71.37 1.90 11.20
N GLN A 54 -71.29 1.22 12.34
CA GLN A 54 -72.24 1.39 13.44
C GLN A 54 -71.65 0.89 14.76
N GLY A 55 -71.87 1.70 15.80
CA GLY A 55 -71.87 1.27 17.19
C GLY A 55 -70.68 1.78 17.99
N LEU A 56 -70.85 2.93 18.66
CA LEU A 56 -70.76 2.99 20.12
C LEU A 56 -71.13 4.41 20.59
N ARG A 57 -72.35 4.56 21.11
CA ARG A 57 -72.71 5.65 22.03
C ARG A 57 -72.43 5.13 23.44
N VAL A 58 -71.39 5.65 24.11
CA VAL A 58 -71.15 5.40 25.54
C VAL A 58 -70.82 6.73 26.25
N ASN A 59 -71.66 7.05 27.24
CA ASN A 59 -71.45 7.88 28.43
C ASN A 59 -70.54 9.13 28.38
N LEU A 60 -71.18 10.29 28.25
CA LEU A 60 -70.58 11.64 28.39
C LEU A 60 -70.39 12.13 29.85
N ARG A 61 -70.33 11.24 30.85
CA ARG A 61 -70.12 11.64 32.27
C ARG A 61 -68.69 11.48 32.81
N ASN A 62 -67.78 10.86 32.06
CA ASN A 62 -66.37 10.72 32.46
C ASN A 62 -65.41 11.66 31.69
N GLY A 63 -65.92 12.57 30.85
CA GLY A 63 -65.11 13.35 29.91
C GLY A 63 -64.20 14.41 30.53
N LYS A 64 -64.44 14.86 31.77
CA LYS A 64 -63.55 15.81 32.45
C LYS A 64 -62.32 15.14 33.08
N ASP A 65 -62.46 13.92 33.58
CA ASP A 65 -61.34 13.16 34.13
C ASP A 65 -60.50 12.50 33.04
N ALA A 66 -61.13 12.05 31.95
CA ALA A 66 -60.42 11.54 30.77
C ALA A 66 -59.55 12.62 30.11
N ARG A 67 -60.03 13.87 30.03
CA ARG A 67 -59.27 14.98 29.41
C ARG A 67 -58.04 15.38 30.24
N LYS A 68 -58.16 15.41 31.57
CA LYS A 68 -57.02 15.62 32.48
C LYS A 68 -56.00 14.48 32.43
N GLN A 69 -56.47 13.23 32.30
CA GLN A 69 -55.58 12.07 32.14
C GLN A 69 -54.83 12.12 30.82
N TYR A 70 -55.49 12.50 29.71
CA TYR A 70 -54.82 12.68 28.41
C TYR A 70 -53.83 13.85 28.39
N GLU A 71 -54.15 14.98 29.03
CA GLU A 71 -53.25 16.14 29.11
C GLU A 71 -52.01 15.88 29.99
N LEU A 72 -52.13 15.09 31.07
CA LEU A 72 -50.98 14.62 31.85
C LEU A 72 -50.12 13.61 31.07
N GLN A 73 -50.76 12.72 30.32
CA GLN A 73 -50.06 11.72 29.52
C GLN A 73 -49.33 12.33 28.33
N GLU A 74 -49.89 13.38 27.69
CA GLU A 74 -49.20 14.16 26.67
C GLU A 74 -48.04 14.98 27.24
N SER A 75 -48.16 15.57 28.43
CA SER A 75 -47.05 16.33 29.03
C SER A 75 -45.88 15.41 29.42
N GLU A 76 -46.16 14.24 29.99
CA GLU A 76 -45.13 13.22 30.27
C GLU A 76 -44.51 12.66 28.99
N LEU A 77 -45.28 12.49 27.90
CA LEU A 77 -44.75 12.06 26.60
C LEU A 77 -43.85 13.13 25.96
N THR A 78 -44.17 14.42 26.09
CA THR A 78 -43.28 15.51 25.64
C THR A 78 -42.02 15.63 26.49
N ASP A 79 -42.09 15.36 27.80
CA ASP A 79 -40.90 15.36 28.66
C ASP A 79 -40.00 14.14 28.37
N ILE A 80 -40.58 12.98 28.02
CA ILE A 80 -39.83 11.79 27.58
C ILE A 80 -39.21 11.99 26.18
N GLN A 81 -39.88 12.71 25.27
CA GLN A 81 -39.31 13.04 23.95
C GLN A 81 -38.20 14.11 24.01
N ASN A 82 -38.16 14.92 25.07
CA ASN A 82 -37.14 15.96 25.30
C ASN A 82 -35.93 15.47 26.12
N PHE A 83 -35.99 14.27 26.70
CA PHE A 83 -34.82 13.64 27.30
C PHE A 83 -34.00 12.88 26.23
N ASN A 84 -32.87 13.48 25.84
CA ASN A 84 -31.65 12.84 25.32
C ASN A 84 -31.46 12.48 23.84
N SER A 85 -32.28 12.94 22.89
CA SER A 85 -31.98 12.67 21.47
C SER A 85 -30.75 13.43 20.93
N ALA A 86 -30.47 14.63 21.44
CA ALA A 86 -29.29 15.43 21.01
C ALA A 86 -27.99 14.90 21.62
N ASP A 87 -28.02 14.53 22.91
CA ASP A 87 -26.83 14.06 23.64
C ASP A 87 -26.43 12.65 23.20
N GLU A 88 -27.40 11.76 22.95
CA GLU A 88 -27.13 10.44 22.37
C GLU A 88 -26.54 10.53 20.96
N ASN A 89 -27.00 11.49 20.13
CA ASN A 89 -26.45 11.69 18.78
C ASN A 89 -24.98 12.14 18.81
N GLU A 90 -24.60 13.04 19.73
CA GLU A 90 -23.20 13.45 19.89
C GLU A 90 -22.32 12.31 20.41
N VAL A 91 -22.83 11.51 21.36
CA VAL A 91 -22.13 10.30 21.83
C VAL A 91 -21.93 9.28 20.69
N LEU A 92 -22.93 9.09 19.84
CA LEU A 92 -22.84 8.20 18.67
C LEU A 92 -21.82 8.70 17.65
N LYS A 93 -21.78 10.01 17.37
CA LYS A 93 -20.75 10.62 16.49
C LYS A 93 -19.35 10.42 17.02
N ALA A 94 -19.13 10.64 18.32
CA ALA A 94 -17.83 10.43 18.96
C ALA A 94 -17.37 8.97 18.86
N ARG A 95 -18.28 8.01 19.07
CA ARG A 95 -18.00 6.57 18.91
C ARG A 95 -17.68 6.21 17.47
N LEU A 96 -18.40 6.79 16.51
CA LEU A 96 -18.13 6.57 15.08
C LEU A 96 -16.74 7.10 14.69
N ALA A 97 -16.39 8.31 15.13
CA ALA A 97 -15.07 8.89 14.87
C ALA A 97 -13.93 8.04 15.47
N LEU A 98 -14.10 7.54 16.69
CA LEU A 98 -13.13 6.64 17.32
C LEU A 98 -12.99 5.32 16.55
N ALA A 99 -14.10 4.72 16.14
CA ALA A 99 -14.10 3.51 15.33
C ALA A 99 -13.43 3.72 13.98
N GLN A 100 -13.67 4.85 13.31
CA GLN A 100 -13.02 5.21 12.05
C GLN A 100 -11.50 5.38 12.22
N ALA A 101 -11.06 6.04 13.30
CA ALA A 101 -9.63 6.17 13.61
C ALA A 101 -8.95 4.81 13.84
N GLU A 102 -9.61 3.90 14.57
CA GLU A 102 -9.08 2.56 14.81
C GLU A 102 -9.06 1.71 13.53
N ILE A 103 -10.10 1.80 12.69
CA ILE A 103 -10.12 1.15 11.36
C ILE A 103 -8.94 1.64 10.52
N LEU A 104 -8.68 2.95 10.48
CA LEU A 104 -7.55 3.51 9.74
C LEU A 104 -6.20 3.00 10.27
N ARG A 105 -6.05 2.96 11.60
CA ARG A 105 -4.87 2.40 12.26
C ARG A 105 -4.65 0.93 11.88
N LEU A 106 -5.70 0.12 11.92
CA LEU A 106 -5.65 -1.30 11.58
C LEU A 106 -5.38 -1.51 10.08
N LYS A 107 -5.97 -0.71 9.19
CA LYS A 107 -5.64 -0.73 7.76
C LYS A 107 -4.16 -0.46 7.51
N ASN A 108 -3.58 0.55 8.17
CA ASN A 108 -2.16 0.85 8.06
C ASN A 108 -1.30 -0.30 8.62
N LYS A 109 -1.72 -0.92 9.72
CA LYS A 109 -1.04 -2.09 10.29
C LYS A 109 -1.11 -3.31 9.36
N ILE A 110 -2.27 -3.60 8.77
CA ILE A 110 -2.45 -4.69 7.81
C ILE A 110 -1.65 -4.42 6.54
N HIS A 111 -1.70 -3.20 6.01
CA HIS A 111 -0.90 -2.81 4.84
C HIS A 111 0.59 -2.99 5.13
N LYS A 112 1.06 -2.55 6.31
CA LYS A 112 2.42 -2.83 6.76
C LYS A 112 2.68 -4.34 6.80
N LEU A 113 1.86 -5.15 7.45
CA LEU A 113 2.08 -6.60 7.54
C LEU A 113 2.01 -7.34 6.20
N THR A 114 1.11 -6.96 5.29
CA THR A 114 0.94 -7.61 3.97
C THR A 114 1.91 -7.12 2.91
N TYR A 115 2.47 -5.92 3.07
CA TYR A 115 3.45 -5.34 2.14
C TYR A 115 4.90 -5.57 2.62
N MET A 116 5.12 -5.74 3.94
CA MET A 116 6.44 -6.08 4.49
C MET A 116 6.87 -7.53 4.19
N ASP A 117 5.94 -8.42 3.84
CA ASP A 117 6.22 -9.82 3.52
C ASP A 117 6.61 -10.06 2.04
N ARG A 118 6.53 -9.04 1.17
CA ARG A 118 6.99 -9.16 -0.21
C ARG A 118 8.31 -8.45 -0.40
N LEU A 119 9.33 -9.23 -0.70
CA LEU A 119 10.61 -8.74 -1.16
C LEU A 119 10.39 -7.76 -2.32
N TYR A 120 10.84 -6.52 -2.15
CA TYR A 120 10.83 -5.56 -3.24
C TYR A 120 11.96 -5.89 -4.22
N PHE A 121 11.62 -6.45 -5.38
CA PHE A 121 12.59 -6.81 -6.42
C PHE A 121 12.19 -6.17 -7.74
N ALA A 122 13.06 -5.32 -8.30
CA ALA A 122 12.81 -4.55 -9.50
C ALA A 122 13.94 -4.75 -10.53
N SER A 123 13.60 -4.62 -11.80
CA SER A 123 14.53 -4.80 -12.92
C SER A 123 15.01 -3.45 -13.47
N GLY A 124 16.22 -3.44 -14.00
CA GLY A 124 16.86 -2.27 -14.59
C GLY A 124 17.56 -1.38 -13.56
N VAL A 125 18.05 -0.24 -14.06
CA VAL A 125 18.64 0.79 -13.23
C VAL A 125 17.54 1.60 -12.56
N LEU A 126 17.58 1.65 -11.23
CA LEU A 126 16.61 2.33 -10.37
C LEU A 126 17.17 3.68 -9.93
N ILE A 127 16.35 4.71 -9.97
CA ILE A 127 16.70 6.10 -9.64
C ILE A 127 15.82 6.57 -8.48
N ASP A 128 16.41 7.31 -7.53
CA ASP A 128 15.71 7.92 -6.38
C ASP A 128 14.84 6.95 -5.56
N VAL A 129 15.35 5.74 -5.32
CA VAL A 129 14.64 4.67 -4.59
C VAL A 129 14.57 4.99 -3.10
N PRO A 130 13.38 5.19 -2.49
CA PRO A 130 13.25 5.30 -1.05
C PRO A 130 13.63 4.00 -0.34
N GLU A 131 14.45 4.09 0.70
CA GLU A 131 14.87 2.89 1.45
C GLU A 131 13.72 2.19 2.16
N GLU A 132 12.64 2.91 2.48
CA GLU A 132 11.39 2.33 3.00
C GLU A 132 10.72 1.35 2.03
N PHE A 133 11.09 1.36 0.75
CA PHE A 133 10.62 0.37 -0.23
C PHE A 133 11.45 -0.91 -0.23
N LEU A 134 12.64 -0.91 0.37
CA LEU A 134 13.55 -2.06 0.43
C LEU A 134 13.14 -3.08 1.50
N ASN A 135 11.83 -3.34 1.65
CA ASN A 135 11.34 -4.37 2.56
C ASN A 135 11.84 -5.75 2.12
N GLY A 136 12.29 -6.55 3.09
CA GLY A 136 12.93 -7.84 2.85
C GLY A 136 14.44 -7.75 2.57
N TRP A 137 15.00 -6.54 2.42
CA TRP A 137 16.44 -6.34 2.27
C TRP A 137 17.10 -5.94 3.58
N THR A 138 18.34 -6.39 3.77
CA THR A 138 19.20 -6.02 4.89
C THR A 138 20.41 -5.26 4.36
N ASN A 139 20.63 -4.03 4.84
CA ASN A 139 21.85 -3.29 4.52
C ASN A 139 23.05 -4.02 5.14
N TYR A 140 23.94 -4.51 4.29
CA TYR A 140 25.13 -5.26 4.69
C TYR A 140 26.38 -4.37 4.70
N TYR A 141 26.50 -3.50 3.69
CA TYR A 141 27.64 -2.62 3.52
C TYR A 141 27.15 -1.20 3.31
N SER A 142 27.76 -0.26 4.03
CA SER A 142 27.53 1.17 3.87
C SER A 142 28.82 1.91 4.20
N GLN A 143 29.53 2.37 3.19
CA GLN A 143 30.81 3.08 3.37
C GLN A 143 30.87 4.31 2.46
N PRO A 144 31.57 5.38 2.86
CA PRO A 144 31.78 6.52 1.98
C PRO A 144 32.54 6.11 0.70
N TYR A 145 32.35 6.83 -0.39
CA TYR A 145 33.09 6.60 -1.64
C TYR A 145 34.60 6.81 -1.48
N SER A 146 35.06 7.47 -0.41
CA SER A 146 36.48 7.57 -0.04
C SER A 146 37.08 6.33 0.63
N HIS A 147 36.25 5.39 1.10
CA HIS A 147 36.71 4.14 1.72
C HIS A 147 37.19 3.18 0.64
N GLY A 148 38.41 2.64 0.75
CA GLY A 148 38.91 1.62 -0.18
C GLY A 148 38.07 0.35 -0.16
N THR A 149 37.45 -0.05 -1.27
CA THR A 149 36.63 -1.27 -1.28
C THR A 149 37.49 -2.48 -1.57
N MET A 150 37.28 -3.54 -0.80
CA MET A 150 37.94 -4.83 -1.02
C MET A 150 36.95 -5.86 -1.58
N PHE A 151 37.44 -6.86 -2.31
CA PHE A 151 36.56 -7.93 -2.81
C PHE A 151 35.78 -8.62 -1.68
N THR A 152 36.41 -8.80 -0.52
CA THR A 152 35.78 -9.37 0.67
C THR A 152 34.59 -8.56 1.19
N ASP A 153 34.56 -7.24 0.94
CA ASP A 153 33.42 -6.39 1.30
C ASP A 153 32.17 -6.75 0.48
N LEU A 154 32.37 -7.29 -0.73
CA LEU A 154 31.29 -7.70 -1.63
C LEU A 154 30.73 -9.08 -1.30
N LEU A 155 31.46 -9.93 -0.58
CA LEU A 155 31.02 -11.29 -0.35
C LEU A 155 29.95 -11.34 0.73
N GLY A 156 30.18 -10.76 1.88
CA GLY A 156 29.31 -10.92 3.04
C GLY A 156 29.16 -12.33 3.58
N ASP A 157 28.71 -12.41 4.84
CA ASP A 157 28.68 -13.64 5.64
C ASP A 157 27.49 -14.56 5.25
N GLU A 158 27.52 -15.11 4.03
CA GLU A 158 26.54 -16.08 3.49
C GLU A 158 25.07 -15.60 3.41
N LEU A 159 24.81 -14.29 3.45
CA LEU A 159 23.44 -13.77 3.44
C LEU A 159 22.88 -13.52 2.03
N GLY A 160 21.66 -14.01 1.78
CA GLY A 160 20.79 -13.60 0.68
C GLY A 160 21.02 -14.28 -0.67
N THR A 161 19.93 -14.51 -1.38
CA THR A 161 19.89 -14.98 -2.78
C THR A 161 20.08 -13.81 -3.75
N PHE A 162 19.68 -12.62 -3.35
CA PHE A 162 19.72 -11.41 -4.17
C PHE A 162 20.65 -10.36 -3.58
N ILE A 163 21.24 -9.56 -4.46
CA ILE A 163 22.06 -8.40 -4.11
C ILE A 163 21.43 -7.15 -4.71
N LEU A 164 21.48 -6.06 -3.94
CA LEU A 164 21.23 -4.71 -4.41
C LEU A 164 22.52 -3.92 -4.23
N VAL A 165 23.01 -3.34 -5.32
CA VAL A 165 24.18 -2.46 -5.34
C VAL A 165 23.70 -1.05 -5.59
N GLY A 166 24.13 -0.08 -4.79
CA GLY A 166 23.65 1.27 -4.93
C GLY A 166 24.58 2.36 -4.42
N ALA A 167 24.16 3.59 -4.66
CA ALA A 167 24.80 4.80 -4.19
C ALA A 167 23.75 5.74 -3.58
N ARG A 168 24.12 6.42 -2.50
CA ARG A 168 23.30 7.48 -1.91
C ARG A 168 24.16 8.64 -1.43
N PHE A 169 23.53 9.80 -1.27
CA PHE A 169 24.13 10.86 -0.48
C PHE A 169 24.07 10.48 1.01
N GLN A 170 25.11 10.85 1.76
CA GLN A 170 25.17 10.64 3.20
C GLN A 170 23.94 11.24 3.89
N ASN A 171 23.34 10.48 4.81
CA ASN A 171 22.09 10.82 5.53
C ASN A 171 20.83 10.92 4.64
N SER A 172 20.90 10.57 3.35
CA SER A 172 19.72 10.42 2.51
C SER A 172 18.95 9.16 2.91
N SER A 173 17.63 9.23 2.95
CA SER A 173 16.75 8.06 3.04
C SER A 173 16.41 7.45 1.68
N LYS A 174 17.10 7.90 0.63
CA LYS A 174 16.93 7.44 -0.75
C LYS A 174 18.26 7.05 -1.35
N LEU A 175 18.26 5.95 -2.08
CA LEU A 175 19.31 5.58 -3.01
C LEU A 175 19.15 6.43 -4.27
N ALA A 176 20.16 7.22 -4.59
CA ALA A 176 20.16 8.03 -5.81
C ALA A 176 20.17 7.14 -7.06
N LEU A 177 20.89 6.02 -6.95
CA LEU A 177 21.08 5.04 -8.01
C LEU A 177 21.20 3.64 -7.40
N ALA A 178 20.52 2.65 -7.96
CA ALA A 178 20.64 1.25 -7.55
C ALA A 178 20.33 0.28 -8.69
N ALA A 179 20.82 -0.95 -8.58
CA ALA A 179 20.37 -2.07 -9.37
C ALA A 179 20.32 -3.34 -8.51
N MET A 180 19.49 -4.29 -8.89
CA MET A 180 19.30 -5.57 -8.19
C MET A 180 19.64 -6.73 -9.11
N GLY A 181 20.10 -7.84 -8.56
CA GLY A 181 20.39 -9.05 -9.33
C GLY A 181 20.52 -10.29 -8.45
N ARG A 182 20.60 -11.46 -9.08
CA ARG A 182 20.99 -12.69 -8.38
C ARG A 182 22.44 -12.58 -7.93
N ARG A 183 22.69 -12.75 -6.62
CA ARG A 183 24.03 -12.61 -6.04
C ARG A 183 25.05 -13.55 -6.70
N SER A 184 24.64 -14.78 -6.98
CA SER A 184 25.48 -15.79 -7.64
C SER A 184 25.89 -15.45 -9.07
N ILE A 185 25.24 -14.47 -9.71
CA ILE A 185 25.59 -14.01 -11.07
C ILE A 185 26.35 -12.68 -10.99
N VAL A 186 25.88 -11.76 -10.14
CA VAL A 186 26.53 -10.44 -9.96
C VAL A 186 27.94 -10.58 -9.39
N LEU A 187 28.18 -11.57 -8.53
CA LEU A 187 29.48 -11.83 -7.90
C LEU A 187 30.25 -12.97 -8.55
N ASP A 188 29.86 -13.39 -9.76
CA ASP A 188 30.53 -14.48 -10.47
C ASP A 188 31.86 -14.00 -11.07
N THR A 189 32.96 -14.48 -10.48
CA THR A 189 34.34 -14.14 -10.84
C THR A 189 34.87 -14.96 -12.02
N ASP A 190 34.18 -16.02 -12.44
CA ASP A 190 34.65 -16.89 -13.54
C ASP A 190 34.43 -16.25 -14.91
N ASN A 191 33.82 -15.06 -14.96
CA ASN A 191 33.47 -14.36 -16.18
C ASN A 191 34.62 -13.58 -16.83
N ASP A 192 35.90 -13.90 -16.61
CA ASP A 192 37.08 -13.32 -17.29
C ASP A 192 37.08 -11.77 -17.48
N GLY A 193 36.39 -11.04 -16.60
CA GLY A 193 36.18 -9.59 -16.72
C GLY A 193 35.20 -9.14 -17.82
N SER A 194 34.44 -10.08 -18.39
CA SER A 194 33.30 -9.82 -19.28
C SER A 194 32.08 -9.31 -18.53
N VAL A 195 31.21 -8.64 -19.28
CA VAL A 195 29.96 -8.08 -18.78
C VAL A 195 28.86 -9.14 -18.85
N VAL A 196 28.06 -9.24 -17.79
CA VAL A 196 26.90 -10.16 -17.73
C VAL A 196 25.60 -9.39 -17.64
N PHE A 197 24.66 -9.68 -18.54
CA PHE A 197 23.31 -9.12 -18.46
C PHE A 197 22.45 -9.89 -17.47
N GLU A 198 22.02 -9.22 -16.40
CA GLU A 198 21.18 -9.82 -15.36
C GLU A 198 20.18 -8.79 -14.84
N ASN A 199 18.91 -9.22 -14.74
CA ASN A 199 17.79 -8.42 -14.22
C ASN A 199 17.69 -7.01 -14.84
N GLY A 200 17.97 -6.87 -16.13
CA GLY A 200 17.77 -5.63 -16.89
C GLY A 200 18.94 -4.66 -16.89
N VAL A 201 20.09 -5.03 -16.33
CA VAL A 201 21.33 -4.24 -16.39
C VAL A 201 22.53 -5.12 -16.73
N TYR A 202 23.62 -4.47 -17.11
CA TYR A 202 24.90 -5.08 -17.44
C TYR A 202 25.83 -4.97 -16.24
N TRP A 203 26.12 -6.09 -15.60
CA TRP A 203 27.00 -6.21 -14.44
C TRP A 203 28.42 -6.53 -14.88
N TYR A 204 29.39 -6.07 -14.10
CA TYR A 204 30.77 -6.46 -14.27
C TYR A 204 31.47 -6.56 -12.91
N LEU A 205 32.34 -7.56 -12.82
CA LEU A 205 33.24 -7.78 -11.69
C LEU A 205 34.57 -8.27 -12.28
N THR A 206 35.61 -7.48 -12.08
CA THR A 206 36.98 -7.74 -12.54
C THR A 206 37.90 -7.77 -11.30
N GLU A 207 39.20 -7.95 -11.51
CA GLU A 207 40.19 -7.82 -10.44
C GLU A 207 40.17 -6.42 -9.78
N PHE A 208 39.85 -5.37 -10.54
CA PHE A 208 40.01 -3.98 -10.09
C PHE A 208 38.71 -3.18 -10.03
N SER A 209 37.62 -3.69 -10.61
CA SER A 209 36.38 -2.95 -10.74
C SER A 209 35.14 -3.80 -10.56
N PHE A 210 34.13 -3.20 -9.93
CA PHE A 210 32.81 -3.74 -9.74
C PHE A 210 31.75 -2.68 -10.03
N GLY A 211 30.66 -3.06 -10.68
CA GLY A 211 29.60 -2.11 -10.97
C GLY A 211 28.53 -2.62 -11.92
N PHE A 212 27.75 -1.68 -12.43
CA PHE A 212 26.73 -1.93 -13.44
C PHE A 212 26.50 -0.74 -14.37
N SER A 213 25.91 -1.03 -15.53
CA SER A 213 25.54 -0.09 -16.58
C SER A 213 24.18 -0.46 -17.20
N ASP A 214 23.46 0.50 -17.77
CA ASP A 214 22.27 0.24 -18.60
C ASP A 214 22.60 -0.10 -20.07
N SER A 215 23.89 -0.11 -20.42
CA SER A 215 24.43 -0.45 -21.73
C SER A 215 25.58 -1.48 -21.59
N ASP A 216 25.74 -2.35 -22.60
CA ASP A 216 26.83 -3.33 -22.68
C ASP A 216 28.18 -2.70 -22.99
N PHE A 217 28.18 -1.45 -23.46
CA PHE A 217 29.38 -0.68 -23.70
C PHE A 217 29.98 -0.17 -22.38
N VAL A 218 31.00 -0.86 -21.87
CA VAL A 218 31.79 -0.45 -20.71
C VAL A 218 33.27 -0.35 -21.09
N GLU A 219 33.99 0.57 -20.48
CA GLU A 219 35.43 0.74 -20.68
C GLU A 219 36.13 0.47 -19.35
N LEU A 220 36.46 -0.81 -19.11
CA LEU A 220 37.01 -1.28 -17.85
C LEU A 220 38.55 -1.28 -17.92
N MET A 221 39.17 -0.28 -17.30
CA MET A 221 40.56 -0.36 -16.88
C MET A 221 40.59 -0.67 -15.37
N ASP A 222 40.79 0.33 -14.54
CA ASP A 222 40.62 0.23 -13.07
C ASP A 222 39.17 0.51 -12.64
N CYS A 223 38.37 1.10 -13.53
CA CYS A 223 36.94 1.41 -13.35
C CYS A 223 36.24 1.61 -14.71
N ASP A 224 34.90 1.67 -14.73
CA ASP A 224 34.13 2.03 -15.93
C ASP A 224 34.13 3.53 -16.19
N VAL A 225 34.84 3.94 -17.24
CA VAL A 225 34.95 5.33 -17.70
C VAL A 225 34.07 5.65 -18.91
N ALA A 226 33.33 4.67 -19.44
CA ALA A 226 32.47 4.88 -20.59
C ALA A 226 31.30 5.81 -20.27
N GLU A 227 30.88 6.61 -21.26
CA GLU A 227 29.71 7.49 -21.17
C GLU A 227 29.67 8.32 -19.86
N PRO A 228 30.59 9.29 -19.69
CA PRO A 228 30.72 10.07 -18.46
C PRO A 228 29.43 10.79 -18.03
N GLU A 229 28.59 11.17 -19.00
CA GLU A 229 27.31 11.87 -18.76
C GLU A 229 26.14 10.93 -18.44
N SER A 230 26.32 9.60 -18.53
CA SER A 230 25.22 8.66 -18.27
C SER A 230 24.82 8.67 -16.80
N PRO A 231 23.54 8.91 -16.46
CA PRO A 231 23.07 8.89 -15.08
C PRO A 231 22.84 7.47 -14.54
N LYS A 232 23.06 6.43 -15.36
CA LYS A 232 22.60 5.05 -15.10
C LYS A 232 23.75 4.05 -14.92
N ARG A 233 24.90 4.52 -14.47
CA ARG A 233 26.11 3.71 -14.29
C ARG A 233 26.67 3.87 -12.89
N LEU A 234 27.17 2.79 -12.31
CA LEU A 234 27.83 2.79 -11.01
C LEU A 234 29.11 1.98 -11.14
N SER A 235 30.23 2.53 -10.66
CA SER A 235 31.51 1.84 -10.72
C SER A 235 32.33 2.09 -9.47
N TRP A 236 32.86 1.02 -8.89
CA TRP A 236 33.79 1.05 -7.77
C TRP A 236 35.16 0.51 -8.18
N PHE A 237 36.19 1.00 -7.51
CA PHE A 237 37.50 0.33 -7.49
C PHE A 237 37.45 -0.79 -6.45
N ILE A 238 38.12 -1.90 -6.74
CA ILE A 238 38.24 -3.08 -5.88
C ILE A 238 39.72 -3.37 -5.68
N ASP A 239 40.13 -3.63 -4.44
CA ASP A 239 41.48 -4.08 -4.04
C ASP A 239 42.66 -3.14 -4.43
N LEU A 240 42.37 -1.93 -4.92
CA LEU A 240 43.37 -0.89 -5.23
C LEU A 240 43.61 0.11 -4.09
N GLY A 241 42.92 -0.05 -2.95
CA GLY A 241 42.93 0.92 -1.84
C GLY A 241 42.16 2.22 -2.14
N TRP A 242 41.50 2.29 -3.30
CA TRP A 242 40.59 3.38 -3.68
C TRP A 242 39.14 2.96 -3.51
N GLY A 243 38.26 3.94 -3.33
CA GLY A 243 36.86 3.67 -3.08
C GLY A 243 36.02 3.61 -4.34
N GLY A 244 34.94 4.39 -4.42
CA GLY A 244 34.05 4.36 -5.59
C GLY A 244 34.47 5.36 -6.66
N TYR A 245 34.39 5.02 -7.95
CA TYR A 245 34.68 5.95 -9.03
C TYR A 245 33.48 6.84 -9.37
N ARG A 246 32.30 6.23 -9.63
CA ARG A 246 31.11 6.97 -10.07
C ARG A 246 29.79 6.47 -9.50
N ALA A 247 28.84 7.40 -9.42
CA ALA A 247 27.42 7.16 -9.19
C ALA A 247 26.61 8.02 -10.18
N GLY A 248 26.10 7.39 -11.23
CA GLY A 248 25.47 8.07 -12.37
C GLY A 248 26.49 8.94 -13.11
N SER A 249 26.12 10.20 -13.34
CA SER A 249 26.95 11.23 -13.98
C SER A 249 27.91 11.92 -12.99
N HIS A 250 27.93 11.51 -11.71
CA HIS A 250 28.90 12.00 -10.74
C HIS A 250 30.15 11.12 -10.77
N LEU A 251 31.23 11.65 -11.34
CA LEU A 251 32.53 10.98 -11.50
C LEU A 251 33.51 11.40 -10.38
N ASP A 252 34.68 10.77 -10.35
CA ASP A 252 35.81 11.07 -9.46
C ASP A 252 35.43 11.09 -7.96
N LEU A 253 34.57 10.16 -7.57
CA LEU A 253 34.01 10.10 -6.22
C LEU A 253 34.96 9.46 -5.19
N TYR A 254 36.08 8.89 -5.61
CA TYR A 254 36.97 8.04 -4.79
C TYR A 254 37.67 8.75 -3.63
N SER A 255 37.53 10.07 -3.52
CA SER A 255 38.01 10.90 -2.41
C SER A 255 36.87 11.58 -1.65
N LYS A 256 35.60 11.32 -2.00
CA LYS A 256 34.43 12.01 -1.48
C LYS A 256 33.80 11.24 -0.33
N THR A 257 33.51 11.96 0.76
CA THR A 257 32.86 11.42 1.96
C THR A 257 31.34 11.60 1.98
N LYS A 258 30.80 12.47 1.11
CA LYS A 258 29.36 12.78 1.05
C LYS A 258 28.54 11.76 0.24
N TRP A 259 29.20 10.91 -0.52
CA TRP A 259 28.58 9.81 -1.24
C TRP A 259 28.89 8.51 -0.51
N GLU A 260 27.91 7.62 -0.42
CA GLU A 260 28.03 6.31 0.20
C GLU A 260 27.74 5.22 -0.83
N LYS A 261 28.59 4.20 -0.82
CA LYS A 261 28.41 2.90 -1.48
C LYS A 261 27.59 2.04 -0.55
N VAL A 262 26.57 1.40 -1.09
CA VAL A 262 25.72 0.52 -0.30
C VAL A 262 25.51 -0.84 -0.97
N LEU A 263 25.50 -1.89 -0.14
CA LEU A 263 25.06 -3.23 -0.53
C LEU A 263 23.92 -3.67 0.39
N TYR A 264 22.89 -4.23 -0.21
CA TYR A 264 21.84 -4.92 0.54
C TYR A 264 21.73 -6.37 0.05
N TYR A 265 21.38 -7.27 0.97
CA TYR A 265 21.07 -8.67 0.68
C TYR A 265 19.64 -9.03 1.08
N ALA A 266 19.04 -9.95 0.31
CA ALA A 266 17.72 -10.51 0.54
C ALA A 266 17.68 -12.01 0.23
#